data_AF-A0A3R8KXS7-F1
#
_entry.id   AF-A0A3R8KXS7-F1
#
_cell.length_a   1.000
_cell.length_b   1.000
_cell.length_c   1.000
_cell.angle_alpha   90.00
_cell.angle_beta   90.00
_cell.angle_gamma   90.00
#
_symmetry.space_group_name_H-M   'P 1'
#
loop_
_entity.id
_entity.type
_entity.pdbx_description
1 polymer ?
#
loop_
_entity_poly.entity_id
_entity_poly.type
_entity_poly.pdbx_seq_one_letter_code
_entity_poly.pdbx_strand_id
1 'polypeptide(L)' 'MCNLSKGIEEKGIKEGIKEGILSSIQNLMESMDWSAEQAMAALKIPESEQIQYVYGLKKTDFLMELKS' A
#
# COMPACT_ATOMS: atom_id res chain seq x y z
N MET A 1 -27.27 -10.97 -17.26
CA MET A 1 -26.43 -11.24 -16.08
C MET A 1 -25.02 -10.75 -16.38
N CYS A 2 -24.69 -9.48 -16.10
CA CYS A 2 -23.36 -8.90 -16.36
C CYS A 2 -22.86 -7.95 -15.24
N ASN A 3 -23.36 -8.10 -14.01
CA ASN A 3 -23.03 -7.16 -12.92
C ASN A 3 -21.95 -7.71 -11.97
N LEU A 4 -21.72 -9.03 -11.99
CA LEU A 4 -20.74 -9.69 -11.10
C LEU A 4 -19.29 -9.50 -11.58
N SER A 5 -19.03 -9.53 -12.90
CA SER A 5 -17.67 -9.38 -13.44
C SER A 5 -17.11 -7.97 -13.22
N LYS A 6 -17.91 -6.93 -13.46
CA LYS A 6 -17.51 -5.53 -13.18
C LYS A 6 -17.15 -5.31 -11.72
N GLY A 7 -17.95 -5.84 -10.79
CA GLY A 7 -17.69 -5.70 -9.36
C GLY A 7 -16.41 -6.43 -8.89
N ILE A 8 -16.01 -7.51 -9.58
CA ILE A 8 -14.76 -8.22 -9.30
C ILE A 8 -13.56 -7.46 -9.89
N GLU A 9 -13.69 -6.96 -11.13
CA GLU A 9 -12.64 -6.19 -11.81
C GLU A 9 -12.33 -4.88 -11.06
N GLU A 10 -13.35 -4.14 -10.65
CA GLU A 10 -13.20 -2.89 -9.89
C GLU A 10 -12.52 -3.10 -8.52
N LYS A 11 -12.82 -4.22 -7.85
CA LYS A 11 -12.12 -4.61 -6.61
C LYS A 11 -10.67 -4.94 -6.92
N GLY A 12 -10.42 -5.85 -7.88
CA GLY A 12 -9.06 -6.23 -8.26
C GLY A 12 -8.16 -5.03 -8.59
N ILE A 13 -8.67 -4.03 -9.31
CA ILE A 13 -7.95 -2.80 -9.62
C ILE A 13 -7.66 -1.98 -8.34
N LYS A 14 -8.65 -1.80 -7.45
CA LYS A 14 -8.47 -1.05 -6.20
C LYS A 14 -7.44 -1.70 -5.28
N GLU A 15 -7.54 -3.01 -5.08
CA GLU A 15 -6.55 -3.77 -4.31
C GLU A 15 -5.16 -3.69 -4.96
N GLY A 16 -5.05 -3.85 -6.28
CA GLY A 16 -3.77 -3.75 -6.99
C GLY A 16 -3.10 -2.38 -6.87
N ILE A 17 -3.87 -1.29 -6.97
CA ILE A 17 -3.37 0.07 -6.75
C ILE A 17 -2.86 0.23 -5.31
N LYS A 18 -3.59 -0.28 -4.32
CA LYS A 18 -3.19 -0.20 -2.92
C LYS A 18 -1.86 -0.93 -2.66
N GLU A 19 -1.69 -2.14 -3.19
CA GLU A 19 -0.45 -2.90 -3.07
C GLU A 19 0.72 -2.20 -3.78
N GLY A 20 0.50 -1.62 -4.97
CA GLY A 20 1.53 -0.86 -5.69
C GLY A 20 2.02 0.36 -4.92
N ILE A 21 1.11 1.07 -4.23
CA ILE A 21 1.47 2.20 -3.37
C ILE A 21 2.26 1.73 -2.14
N LEU A 22 1.83 0.64 -1.47
CA LEU A 22 2.58 0.08 -0.34
C LEU A 22 4.00 -0.30 -0.72
N SER A 23 4.18 -1.00 -1.85
CA SER A 23 5.50 -1.35 -2.36
C SER A 23 6.35 -0.12 -2.66
N SER A 24 5.75 0.93 -3.23
CA SER A 24 6.45 2.20 -3.49
C SER A 24 6.90 2.88 -2.19
N ILE A 25 6.07 2.88 -1.15
CA ILE A 25 6.42 3.42 0.17
C ILE A 25 7.59 2.64 0.76
N GLN A 26 7.56 1.31 0.75
CA GLN A 26 8.64 0.47 1.27
C GLN A 26 9.96 0.69 0.52
N ASN A 27 9.93 0.73 -0.81
CA ASN A 27 11.12 0.97 -1.61
C ASN A 27 11.77 2.33 -1.29
N LEU A 28 10.95 3.36 -1.03
CA LEU A 28 11.45 4.67 -0.60
C LEU A 28 12.06 4.62 0.80
N MET A 29 11.43 3.91 1.74
CA MET A 29 11.96 3.71 3.08
C MET A 29 13.32 2.99 3.03
N GLU A 30 13.43 1.91 2.26
CA GLU A 30 14.66 1.13 2.14
C GLU A 30 15.77 1.88 1.38
N SER A 31 15.44 2.55 0.28
CA SER A 31 16.45 3.16 -0.61
C SER A 31 16.97 4.50 -0.10
N MET A 32 16.12 5.24 0.62
CA MET A 32 16.43 6.60 1.08
C MET A 32 16.57 6.71 2.60
N ASP A 33 16.38 5.60 3.32
CA ASP A 33 16.30 5.55 4.79
C ASP A 33 15.24 6.52 5.34
N TRP A 34 14.12 6.63 4.60
CA TRP A 34 13.01 7.50 4.96
C TRP A 34 12.05 6.83 5.94
N SER A 35 11.45 7.65 6.80
CA SER A 35 10.25 7.24 7.53
C SER A 35 9.07 7.01 6.58
N ALA A 36 8.09 6.22 7.03
CA ALA A 36 6.85 6.00 6.27
C ALA A 36 6.15 7.33 5.94
N GLU A 37 6.12 8.28 6.88
CA GLU A 37 5.55 9.62 6.69
C GLU A 37 6.28 10.39 5.58
N GLN A 38 7.61 10.36 5.55
CA GLN A 38 8.40 11.02 4.49
C GLN A 38 8.16 10.38 3.12
N ALA A 39 8.12 9.05 3.05
CA ALA A 39 7.83 8.33 1.81
C ALA A 39 6.40 8.63 1.31
N MET A 40 5.40 8.66 2.20
CA MET A 40 4.02 9.02 1.84
C MET A 40 3.90 10.48 1.40
N ALA A 41 4.61 11.40 2.04
CA ALA A 41 4.68 12.79 1.63
C ALA A 41 5.33 12.96 0.25
N ALA A 42 6.38 12.20 -0.06
CA ALA A 42 7.02 12.20 -1.37
C ALA A 42 6.09 11.68 -2.48
N LEU A 43 5.24 10.71 -2.16
CA LEU A 43 4.17 10.22 -3.05
C LEU A 43 2.93 11.12 -3.07
N LYS A 44 2.94 12.23 -2.32
CA LYS A 44 1.83 13.19 -2.19
C LYS A 44 0.53 12.55 -1.70
N ILE A 45 0.64 11.56 -0.82
CA ILE A 45 -0.52 10.91 -0.22
C ILE A 45 -1.13 11.86 0.83
N PRO A 46 -2.41 12.23 0.72
CA PRO A 46 -3.09 13.07 1.71
C PRO A 46 -3.05 12.44 3.10
N GLU A 47 -2.88 13.23 4.16
CA GLU A 47 -2.87 12.73 5.54
C GLU A 47 -4.10 11.89 5.90
N SER A 48 -5.28 12.27 5.37
CA SER A 48 -6.53 11.52 5.55
C SER A 48 -6.48 10.08 5.03
N GLU A 49 -5.59 9.79 4.09
CA GLU A 49 -5.41 8.48 3.48
C GLU A 49 -4.19 7.73 4.04
N GLN A 50 -3.23 8.42 4.67
CA GLN A 50 -2.00 7.80 5.17
C GLN A 50 -2.27 6.67 6.16
N ILE A 51 -3.30 6.80 7.00
CA ILE A 51 -3.66 5.79 7.99
C ILE A 51 -3.88 4.40 7.38
N GLN A 52 -4.46 4.31 6.18
CA GLN A 52 -4.73 3.03 5.53
C GLN A 52 -3.45 2.32 5.06
N TYR A 53 -2.39 3.09 4.79
CA TYR A 53 -1.10 2.59 4.35
C TYR A 53 -0.21 2.23 5.55
N VAL A 54 -0.28 2.98 6.65
CA VAL A 54 0.39 2.61 7.91
C VAL A 54 -0.07 1.23 8.41
N TYR A 55 -1.38 0.96 8.36
CA TYR A 55 -1.90 -0.38 8.69
C TYR A 55 -1.42 -1.45 7.70
N GLY A 56 -1.30 -1.10 6.41
CA GLY A 56 -0.78 -2.00 5.38
C GLY A 56 0.69 -2.36 5.60
N LEU A 57 1.54 -1.39 5.93
CA LEU A 57 2.97 -1.58 6.18
C LEU A 57 3.21 -2.53 7.36
N LYS A 58 2.50 -2.33 8.49
CA LYS A 58 2.60 -3.23 9.66
C LYS A 58 2.23 -4.68 9.32
N LYS A 59 1.27 -4.88 8.42
CA LYS A 59 0.89 -6.21 7.96
C LYS A 59 2.01 -6.83 7.13
N THR A 60 2.68 -6.04 6.29
CA THR A 60 3.81 -6.52 5.50
C THR A 60 5.01 -6.89 6.36
N ASP A 61 5.34 -6.09 7.38
CA ASP A 61 6.42 -6.40 8.33
C ASP A 61 6.18 -7.75 9.04
N PHE A 62 4.96 -7.97 9.51
CA PHE A 62 4.55 -9.24 10.13
C PHE A 62 4.59 -10.43 9.16
N LEU A 63 4.28 -10.21 7.87
CA LEU A 63 4.36 -11.24 6.84
C LEU A 63 5.79 -11.57 6.43
N MET A 64 6.74 -10.64 6.58
CA MET A 64 8.16 -10.91 6.37
C MET A 64 8.74 -11.73 7.52
N GLU A 65 8.38 -11.43 8.78
CA GLU A 65 8.80 -12.22 9.94
C GLU A 65 8.30 -13.68 9.90
N LEU A 66 7.09 -13.91 9.39
CA LEU A 66 6.53 -15.28 9.27
C LEU A 66 7.12 -16.10 8.12
N LYS A 67 7.84 -15.47 7.19
CA LYS A 67 8.49 -16.13 6.05
C LYS A 67 9.98 -16.36 6.25
N SER A 68 10.55 -15.92 7.37
CA SER A 68 11.94 -16.13 7.77
C SER A 68 12.11 -17.36 8.67
#